data_AF-A0A182Y7Y3-F1
#
_entry.id   AF-A0A182Y7Y3-F1
#
_cell.length_a   1.000
_cell.length_b   1.000
_cell.length_c   1.000
_cell.angle_alpha   90.00
_cell.angle_beta   90.00
_cell.angle_gamma   90.00
#
_symmetry.space_group_name_H-M   'P 1'
#
loop_
_entity.id
_entity.type
_entity.pdbx_description
1 polymer ?
#
loop_
_entity_poly.entity_id
_entity_poly.type
_entity_poly.pdbx_seq_one_letter_code
_entity_poly.pdbx_strand_id
1 'polypeptide(L)'
;MWGEQSEKSAPFVWKKKLEKQGLKDISRRELEALNRKTQLENVIELEKIKKRRLEREHQQQQREDDMYLMQRSKEAAQFDEWQRQEETFHLEQAKLRSKIRIQDGRAKPIDLLAQYISEQNLEESIEMQMHEPYTYLNGLSLDDLEDLLVDIKVYNELEKGKNLDFWTDLTIIVDDEIHKLRKVEAEKQRIATGRREGIHQSVAKDVTQIFRGKTAQQLDELKKKIEDKINSQQDGLDIGYWESLLSQLKAHMARARLRDRHQENLRSKLELLKKEQELQVKKEELSDDEAAGPSGVSTRTGEQADDSSMDSAAAQSESEAGPSKPTADNHESDILNECFEMYKKGGYEPKYLQPGDLEPGVDIITEDKDEEILDLLRQKVLGINQEEELYSREEMLLRKEARRGMNNDEAEFSVETRVDSQVYLWSDKYRPRKPRYFNRVHTGFEWNKYNQTHYDMDNPPPKIVQGYKFNIFYPDLINKNTTPQYFLTPCSDNGDFATLRFHAGPPYEDIAFKIVNREWEFSYKRGFRCQFQNNIFQLWFHFKRYRYRR
;
A
#
# COMPACT_ATOMS: atom_id res chain seq x y z
N MET A 1 94.14 50.68 18.33
CA MET A 1 93.98 50.86 16.87
C MET A 1 93.65 49.52 16.26
N TRP A 2 92.79 49.57 15.25
CA TRP A 2 92.15 48.47 14.53
C TRP A 2 93.08 47.70 13.58
N GLY A 3 92.67 46.48 13.22
CA GLY A 3 93.11 45.69 12.04
C GLY A 3 93.59 44.29 12.47
N GLU A 4 93.07 43.16 12.02
CA GLU A 4 92.31 42.87 10.80
C GLU A 4 91.31 41.70 11.02
N GLN A 5 90.07 41.93 10.62
CA GLN A 5 89.13 40.88 10.23
C GLN A 5 89.45 40.48 8.78
N SER A 6 89.85 39.24 8.49
CA SER A 6 89.57 38.59 7.19
C SER A 6 90.09 37.14 7.10
N GLU A 7 89.48 36.18 7.81
CA GLU A 7 89.66 34.74 7.47
C GLU A 7 88.37 33.90 7.58
N LYS A 8 87.18 34.52 7.52
CA LYS A 8 85.90 33.80 7.61
C LYS A 8 85.22 33.49 6.27
N SER A 9 85.99 33.34 5.19
CA SER A 9 85.46 32.88 3.88
C SER A 9 86.38 31.87 3.17
N ALA A 10 87.27 31.21 3.92
CA ALA A 10 87.98 29.99 3.54
C ALA A 10 87.04 28.79 3.27
N PRO A 11 86.63 28.36 2.05
CA PRO A 11 85.82 27.14 1.94
C PRO A 11 86.61 25.96 2.52
N PHE A 12 85.96 25.19 3.39
CA PHE A 12 86.58 24.08 4.10
C PHE A 12 87.09 23.01 3.12
N VAL A 13 88.40 22.77 3.10
CA VAL A 13 89.04 21.77 2.23
C VAL A 13 89.45 20.56 3.07
N TRP A 14 88.92 19.39 2.73
CA TRP A 14 89.22 18.16 3.45
C TRP A 14 90.55 17.54 2.99
N LYS A 15 91.66 18.05 3.56
CA LYS A 15 93.04 17.70 3.16
C LYS A 15 93.34 16.19 3.15
N LYS A 16 92.86 15.43 4.15
CA LYS A 16 93.02 13.96 4.22
C LYS A 16 92.29 13.22 3.09
N LYS A 17 91.16 13.73 2.61
CA LYS A 17 90.40 13.12 1.50
C LYS A 17 91.12 13.34 0.16
N LEU A 18 91.73 14.50 -0.03
CA LEU A 18 92.54 14.82 -1.21
C LEU A 18 93.81 13.98 -1.30
N GLU A 19 94.49 13.77 -0.16
CA GLU A 19 95.65 12.87 -0.08
C GLU A 19 95.29 11.42 -0.41
N LYS A 20 94.16 10.91 0.11
CA LYS A 20 93.70 9.54 -0.14
C LYS A 20 93.25 9.32 -1.60
N GLN A 21 92.76 10.36 -2.28
CA GLN A 21 92.34 10.29 -3.68
C GLN A 21 93.50 10.58 -4.66
N GLY A 22 94.68 10.99 -4.19
CA GLY A 22 95.86 11.25 -5.03
C GLY A 22 95.87 12.62 -5.73
N LEU A 23 95.01 13.57 -5.32
CA LEU A 23 94.86 14.89 -5.94
C LEU A 23 95.61 15.99 -5.16
N LYS A 24 96.82 15.72 -4.68
CA LYS A 24 97.54 16.62 -3.75
C LYS A 24 98.13 17.87 -4.44
N ASP A 25 98.51 17.75 -5.71
CA ASP A 25 99.24 18.78 -6.48
C ASP A 25 98.40 19.49 -7.56
N ILE A 26 97.08 19.24 -7.59
CA ILE A 26 96.17 19.81 -8.59
C ILE A 26 95.70 21.20 -8.16
N SER A 27 95.63 22.14 -9.10
CA SER A 27 95.29 23.53 -8.76
C SER A 27 93.89 23.63 -8.16
N ARG A 28 93.69 24.57 -7.23
CA ARG A 28 92.38 24.83 -6.61
C ARG A 28 91.27 25.03 -7.65
N ARG A 29 91.59 25.63 -8.79
CA ARG A 29 90.65 25.87 -9.91
C ARG A 29 90.23 24.59 -10.62
N GLU A 30 91.14 23.64 -10.79
CA GLU A 30 90.87 22.32 -11.38
C GLU A 30 90.10 21.41 -10.42
N LEU A 31 90.42 21.46 -9.11
CA LEU A 31 89.68 20.74 -8.08
C LEU A 31 88.22 21.21 -8.00
N GLU A 32 88.00 22.54 -8.04
CA GLU A 32 86.66 23.12 -8.11
C GLU A 32 85.94 22.75 -9.42
N ALA A 33 86.65 22.65 -10.56
CA ALA A 33 86.07 22.21 -11.82
C ALA A 33 85.63 20.74 -11.81
N LEU A 34 86.44 19.84 -11.23
CA LEU A 34 86.08 18.43 -11.02
C LEU A 34 84.94 18.26 -10.03
N ASN A 35 84.93 19.06 -8.96
CA ASN A 35 83.83 19.04 -7.99
C ASN A 35 82.52 19.56 -8.62
N ARG A 36 82.59 20.62 -9.46
CA ARG A 36 81.44 21.06 -10.25
C ARG A 36 80.96 19.99 -11.23
N LYS A 37 81.87 19.27 -11.90
CA LYS A 37 81.52 18.20 -12.84
C LYS A 37 80.84 17.01 -12.14
N THR A 38 81.39 16.56 -11.02
CA THR A 38 80.78 15.49 -10.21
C THR A 38 79.45 15.92 -9.59
N GLN A 39 79.30 17.19 -9.20
CA GLN A 39 78.01 17.74 -8.76
C GLN A 39 76.98 17.74 -9.90
N LEU A 40 77.37 18.14 -11.12
CA LEU A 40 76.48 18.09 -12.29
C LEU A 40 76.09 16.65 -12.64
N GLU A 41 77.03 15.70 -12.60
CA GLU A 41 76.76 14.27 -12.81
C GLU A 41 75.79 13.72 -11.75
N ASN A 42 76.01 14.04 -10.47
CA ASN A 42 75.08 13.67 -9.39
C ASN A 42 73.69 14.28 -9.57
N VAL A 43 73.58 15.53 -10.04
CA VAL A 43 72.29 16.18 -10.32
C VAL A 43 71.57 15.46 -11.47
N ILE A 44 72.29 15.10 -12.54
CA ILE A 44 71.72 14.37 -13.68
C ILE A 44 71.27 12.97 -13.25
N GLU A 45 72.05 12.27 -12.42
CA GLU A 45 71.66 10.97 -11.87
C GLU A 45 70.44 11.06 -10.96
N LEU A 46 70.40 12.05 -10.07
CA LEU A 46 69.23 12.32 -9.24
C LEU A 46 67.99 12.65 -10.07
N GLU A 47 68.13 13.40 -11.17
CA GLU A 47 67.03 13.70 -12.07
C GLU A 47 66.51 12.44 -12.79
N LYS A 48 67.42 11.55 -13.25
CA LYS A 48 67.05 10.25 -13.83
C LYS A 48 66.36 9.34 -12.82
N ILE A 49 66.79 9.34 -11.55
CA ILE A 49 66.14 8.59 -10.48
C ILE A 49 64.76 9.18 -10.16
N LYS A 50 64.64 10.51 -10.14
CA LYS A 50 63.37 11.22 -9.93
C LYS A 50 62.37 10.89 -11.05
N LYS A 51 62.80 10.94 -12.31
CA LYS A 51 61.96 10.55 -13.47
C LYS A 51 61.48 9.09 -13.35
N ARG A 52 62.35 8.14 -13.02
CA ARG A 52 61.97 6.73 -12.79
C ARG A 52 61.09 6.49 -11.56
N ARG A 53 61.10 7.39 -10.57
CA ARG A 53 60.17 7.34 -9.44
C ARG A 53 58.80 7.85 -9.87
N LEU A 54 58.75 9.01 -10.52
CA LEU A 54 57.51 9.60 -11.04
C LEU A 54 56.81 8.69 -12.04
N GLU A 55 57.56 8.02 -12.92
CA GLU A 55 56.99 7.07 -13.88
C GLU A 55 56.39 5.82 -13.19
N ARG A 56 57.06 5.29 -12.17
CA ARG A 56 56.50 4.18 -11.37
C ARG A 56 55.29 4.59 -10.54
N GLU A 57 55.32 5.79 -9.99
CA GLU A 57 54.21 6.37 -9.22
C GLU A 57 53.00 6.59 -10.13
N HIS A 58 53.21 7.15 -11.33
CA HIS A 58 52.16 7.31 -12.34
C HIS A 58 51.60 5.96 -12.83
N GLN A 59 52.44 4.95 -13.07
CA GLN A 59 51.98 3.59 -13.43
C GLN A 59 51.27 2.88 -12.26
N GLN A 60 51.61 3.19 -11.01
CA GLN A 60 50.87 2.69 -9.84
C GLN A 60 49.52 3.40 -9.75
N GLN A 61 49.51 4.72 -9.88
CA GLN A 61 48.30 5.53 -9.84
C GLN A 61 47.32 5.13 -10.94
N GLN A 62 47.77 4.92 -12.19
CA GLN A 62 46.90 4.43 -13.27
C GLN A 62 46.28 3.06 -12.95
N ARG A 63 47.05 2.13 -12.38
CA ARG A 63 46.52 0.82 -11.98
C ARG A 63 45.55 0.92 -10.80
N GLU A 64 45.82 1.82 -9.87
CA GLU A 64 44.93 2.10 -8.73
C GLU A 64 43.61 2.74 -9.21
N ASP A 65 43.68 3.70 -10.13
CA ASP A 65 42.51 4.36 -10.74
C ASP A 65 41.69 3.36 -11.56
N ASP A 66 42.33 2.50 -12.38
CA ASP A 66 41.66 1.46 -13.15
C ASP A 66 40.99 0.41 -12.25
N MET A 67 41.67 -0.01 -11.17
CA MET A 67 41.12 -0.93 -10.18
C MET A 67 39.93 -0.30 -9.45
N TYR A 68 40.04 0.98 -9.06
CA TYR A 68 38.97 1.73 -8.41
C TYR A 68 37.75 1.88 -9.31
N LEU A 69 37.96 2.22 -10.59
CA LEU A 69 36.87 2.32 -11.57
C LEU A 69 36.19 0.97 -11.82
N MET A 70 36.98 -0.11 -11.91
CA MET A 70 36.45 -1.47 -12.05
C MET A 70 35.66 -1.89 -10.81
N GLN A 71 36.11 -1.54 -9.60
CA GLN A 71 35.39 -1.80 -8.36
C GLN A 71 34.07 -1.03 -8.31
N ARG A 72 34.10 0.27 -8.62
CA ARG A 72 32.89 1.10 -8.67
C ARG A 72 31.88 0.59 -9.70
N SER A 73 32.36 0.12 -10.87
CA SER A 73 31.51 -0.48 -11.90
C SER A 73 30.87 -1.78 -11.43
N LYS A 74 31.62 -2.64 -10.73
CA LYS A 74 31.08 -3.87 -10.11
C LYS A 74 30.05 -3.58 -9.03
N GLU A 75 30.31 -2.61 -8.16
CA GLU A 75 29.37 -2.17 -7.12
C GLU A 75 28.09 -1.61 -7.72
N ALA A 76 28.19 -0.81 -8.80
CA ALA A 76 27.03 -0.28 -9.51
C ALA A 76 26.20 -1.40 -10.17
N ALA A 77 26.84 -2.40 -10.78
CA ALA A 77 26.14 -3.54 -11.38
C ALA A 77 25.45 -4.42 -10.32
N GLN A 78 26.09 -4.64 -9.17
CA GLN A 78 25.46 -5.35 -8.04
C GLN A 78 24.26 -4.60 -7.49
N PHE A 79 24.36 -3.27 -7.39
CA PHE A 79 23.25 -2.43 -6.95
C PHE A 79 22.07 -2.50 -7.93
N ASP A 80 22.32 -2.44 -9.23
CA ASP A 80 21.28 -2.57 -10.27
C ASP A 80 20.59 -3.94 -10.23
N GLU A 81 21.35 -5.03 -10.03
CA GLU A 81 20.78 -6.36 -9.88
C GLU A 81 19.97 -6.53 -8.59
N TRP A 82 20.45 -5.94 -7.49
CA TRP A 82 19.70 -5.91 -6.22
C TRP A 82 18.40 -5.11 -6.35
N GLN A 83 18.43 -3.95 -7.02
CA GLN A 83 17.25 -3.14 -7.28
C GLN A 83 16.21 -3.92 -8.11
N ARG A 84 16.63 -4.66 -9.15
CA ARG A 84 15.72 -5.53 -9.91
C ARG A 84 15.10 -6.61 -9.04
N GLN A 85 15.88 -7.25 -8.17
CA GLN A 85 15.36 -8.27 -7.24
C GLN A 85 14.35 -7.65 -6.27
N GLU A 86 14.62 -6.45 -5.75
CA GLU A 86 13.70 -5.70 -4.90
C GLU A 86 12.39 -5.34 -5.63
N GLU A 87 12.45 -4.87 -6.87
CA GLU A 87 11.29 -4.60 -7.73
C GLU A 87 10.43 -5.87 -7.94
N THR A 88 11.07 -7.01 -8.22
CA THR A 88 10.35 -8.30 -8.37
C THR A 88 9.71 -8.75 -7.06
N PHE A 89 10.39 -8.57 -5.93
CA PHE A 89 9.85 -8.89 -4.62
C PHE A 89 8.64 -8.01 -4.29
N HIS A 90 8.71 -6.70 -4.57
CA HIS A 90 7.57 -5.80 -4.39
C HIS A 90 6.36 -6.21 -5.24
N LEU A 91 6.58 -6.64 -6.48
CA LEU A 91 5.52 -7.19 -7.34
C LEU A 91 4.88 -8.43 -6.73
N GLU A 92 5.68 -9.41 -6.29
CA GLU A 92 5.18 -10.64 -5.67
C GLU A 92 4.40 -10.35 -4.38
N GLN A 93 4.90 -9.43 -3.56
CA GLN A 93 4.19 -8.98 -2.36
C GLN A 93 2.89 -8.26 -2.70
N ALA A 94 2.87 -7.42 -3.74
CA ALA A 94 1.65 -6.74 -4.19
C ALA A 94 0.59 -7.76 -4.65
N LYS A 95 0.98 -8.76 -5.45
CA LYS A 95 0.11 -9.88 -5.87
C LYS A 95 -0.41 -10.68 -4.68
N LEU A 96 0.47 -11.02 -3.73
CA LEU A 96 0.08 -11.78 -2.53
C LEU A 96 -0.91 -10.98 -1.65
N ARG A 97 -0.64 -9.69 -1.44
CA ARG A 97 -1.53 -8.80 -0.68
C ARG A 97 -2.88 -8.65 -1.36
N SER A 98 -2.89 -8.49 -2.69
CA SER A 98 -4.11 -8.44 -3.50
C SER A 98 -4.95 -9.71 -3.30
N LYS A 99 -4.33 -10.90 -3.43
CA LYS A 99 -4.99 -12.18 -3.19
C LYS A 99 -5.61 -12.28 -1.78
N ILE A 100 -4.87 -11.88 -0.74
CA ILE A 100 -5.38 -11.91 0.64
C ILE A 100 -6.55 -10.94 0.83
N ARG A 101 -6.48 -9.72 0.27
CA ARG A 101 -7.59 -8.75 0.40
C ARG A 101 -8.87 -9.22 -0.28
N ILE A 102 -8.75 -9.89 -1.43
CA ILE A 102 -9.88 -10.51 -2.13
C ILE A 102 -10.51 -11.59 -1.25
N GLN A 103 -9.70 -12.48 -0.68
CA GLN A 103 -10.18 -13.54 0.23
C GLN A 103 -10.84 -12.99 1.49
N ASP A 104 -10.32 -11.89 2.03
CA ASP A 104 -10.86 -11.23 3.23
C ASP A 104 -12.12 -10.36 2.97
N GLY A 105 -12.60 -10.27 1.72
CA GLY A 105 -13.75 -9.44 1.33
C GLY A 105 -13.49 -7.93 1.37
N ARG A 106 -12.22 -7.51 1.37
CA ARG A 106 -11.78 -6.10 1.45
C ARG A 106 -11.02 -5.68 0.18
N ALA A 107 -11.43 -6.22 -0.97
CA ALA A 107 -10.75 -6.01 -2.23
C ALA A 107 -10.76 -4.53 -2.62
N LYS A 108 -9.60 -3.98 -3.01
CA LYS A 108 -9.55 -2.69 -3.68
C LYS A 108 -9.91 -2.86 -5.17
N PRO A 109 -10.34 -1.79 -5.87
CA PRO A 109 -10.59 -1.83 -7.31
C PRO A 109 -9.40 -2.36 -8.11
N ILE A 110 -8.17 -1.96 -7.77
CA ILE A 110 -6.95 -2.47 -8.41
C ILE A 110 -6.78 -3.99 -8.25
N ASP A 111 -7.16 -4.52 -7.08
CA ASP A 111 -7.01 -5.94 -6.78
C ASP A 111 -7.93 -6.77 -7.71
N LEU A 112 -9.17 -6.32 -7.90
CA LEU A 112 -10.14 -6.93 -8.80
C LEU A 112 -9.70 -6.85 -10.27
N LEU A 113 -9.16 -5.70 -10.68
CA LEU A 113 -8.67 -5.47 -12.04
C LEU A 113 -7.42 -6.28 -12.36
N ALA A 114 -6.48 -6.41 -11.40
CA ALA A 114 -5.31 -7.26 -11.54
C ALA A 114 -5.70 -8.75 -11.59
N GLN A 115 -6.66 -9.16 -10.75
CA GLN A 115 -7.20 -10.52 -10.74
C GLN A 115 -7.89 -10.87 -12.07
N TYR A 116 -8.59 -9.91 -12.68
CA TYR A 116 -9.25 -10.08 -13.98
C TYR A 116 -8.27 -10.48 -15.08
N ILE A 117 -7.05 -9.93 -15.07
CA ILE A 117 -6.01 -10.21 -16.07
C ILE A 117 -5.19 -11.45 -15.73
N SER A 118 -5.03 -11.79 -14.44
CA SER A 118 -4.26 -12.96 -14.04
C SER A 118 -4.99 -14.26 -14.45
N GLU A 119 -4.59 -14.85 -15.56
CA GLU A 119 -5.16 -16.07 -16.18
C GLU A 119 -5.05 -17.36 -15.32
N GLN A 120 -4.59 -17.28 -14.06
CA GLN A 120 -4.14 -18.44 -13.30
C GLN A 120 -5.21 -19.19 -12.49
N ASN A 121 -6.39 -18.64 -12.24
CA ASN A 121 -7.44 -19.34 -11.48
C ASN A 121 -8.75 -19.41 -12.26
N LEU A 122 -8.93 -20.48 -13.03
CA LEU A 122 -10.11 -20.73 -13.87
C LEU A 122 -11.37 -21.04 -13.04
N GLU A 123 -11.22 -21.67 -11.87
CA GLU A 123 -12.30 -22.19 -11.02
C GLU A 123 -12.84 -21.20 -9.97
N GLU A 124 -12.02 -20.28 -9.45
CA GLU A 124 -12.40 -19.37 -8.34
C GLU A 124 -13.00 -18.04 -8.82
N SER A 125 -13.10 -17.82 -10.14
CA SER A 125 -13.28 -16.48 -10.75
C SER A 125 -14.53 -16.28 -11.59
N ILE A 126 -15.45 -17.24 -11.66
CA ILE A 126 -16.59 -17.16 -12.59
C ILE A 126 -17.51 -15.98 -12.25
N GLU A 127 -17.82 -15.73 -10.97
CA GLU A 127 -18.69 -14.60 -10.58
C GLU A 127 -18.01 -13.23 -10.76
N MET A 128 -16.72 -13.09 -10.40
CA MET A 128 -15.97 -11.83 -10.58
C MET A 128 -15.68 -11.50 -12.06
N GLN A 129 -15.68 -12.49 -12.96
CA GLN A 129 -15.40 -12.27 -14.38
C GLN A 129 -16.65 -12.02 -15.22
N MET A 130 -17.85 -11.97 -14.64
CA MET A 130 -19.09 -11.62 -15.34
C MET A 130 -19.27 -10.12 -15.55
N HIS A 131 -18.57 -9.29 -14.77
CA HIS A 131 -18.68 -7.83 -14.86
C HIS A 131 -17.59 -7.24 -15.75
N GLU A 132 -17.98 -6.27 -16.60
CA GLU A 132 -17.05 -5.57 -17.47
C GLU A 132 -16.02 -4.77 -16.62
N PRO A 133 -14.73 -4.74 -16.96
CA PRO A 133 -13.68 -4.19 -16.09
C PRO A 133 -13.90 -2.74 -15.63
N TYR A 134 -14.51 -1.90 -16.46
CA TYR A 134 -14.78 -0.50 -16.09
C TYR A 134 -15.93 -0.34 -15.09
N THR A 135 -16.72 -1.39 -14.81
CA THR A 135 -17.80 -1.33 -13.81
C THR A 135 -17.26 -1.17 -12.39
N TYR A 136 -16.05 -1.67 -12.14
CA TYR A 136 -15.34 -1.50 -10.86
C TYR A 136 -14.92 -0.07 -10.56
N LEU A 137 -15.05 0.84 -11.53
CA LEU A 137 -14.78 2.27 -11.37
C LEU A 137 -16.01 3.05 -10.89
N ASN A 138 -17.21 2.46 -10.99
CA ASN A 138 -18.45 3.15 -10.65
C ASN A 138 -18.57 3.34 -9.13
N GLY A 139 -18.76 4.59 -8.70
CA GLY A 139 -18.99 4.92 -7.30
C GLY A 139 -17.72 5.16 -6.45
N LEU A 140 -16.55 5.17 -7.08
CA LEU A 140 -15.29 5.56 -6.42
C LEU A 140 -15.23 7.08 -6.18
N SER A 141 -14.56 7.47 -5.10
CA SER A 141 -14.29 8.88 -4.82
C SER A 141 -13.17 9.41 -5.71
N LEU A 142 -13.00 10.74 -5.75
CA LEU A 142 -11.92 11.38 -6.49
C LEU A 142 -10.54 10.91 -5.98
N ASP A 143 -10.38 10.81 -4.66
CA ASP A 143 -9.14 10.33 -4.02
C ASP A 143 -8.87 8.86 -4.38
N ASP A 144 -9.90 8.01 -4.38
CA ASP A 144 -9.77 6.59 -4.74
C ASP A 144 -9.36 6.39 -6.21
N LEU A 145 -9.86 7.25 -7.12
CA LEU A 145 -9.50 7.20 -8.54
C LEU A 145 -8.06 7.73 -8.78
N GLU A 146 -7.62 8.74 -8.03
CA GLU A 146 -6.24 9.22 -8.07
C GLU A 146 -5.26 8.16 -7.54
N ASP A 147 -5.59 7.52 -6.43
CA ASP A 147 -4.84 6.38 -5.89
C ASP A 147 -4.79 5.23 -6.91
N LEU A 148 -5.93 4.92 -7.54
CA LEU A 148 -6.02 3.89 -8.56
C LEU A 148 -5.12 4.20 -9.78
N LEU A 149 -4.99 5.46 -10.20
CA LEU A 149 -4.07 5.83 -11.28
C LEU A 149 -2.60 5.55 -10.92
N VAL A 150 -2.21 5.82 -9.67
CA VAL A 150 -0.86 5.53 -9.19
C VAL A 150 -0.64 4.02 -9.16
N ASP A 151 -1.60 3.28 -8.63
CA ASP A 151 -1.55 1.82 -8.57
C ASP A 151 -1.48 1.20 -9.97
N ILE A 152 -2.28 1.66 -10.94
CA ILE A 152 -2.24 1.20 -12.34
C ILE A 152 -0.87 1.43 -12.97
N LYS A 153 -0.21 2.57 -12.71
CA LYS A 153 1.13 2.85 -13.24
C LYS A 153 2.15 1.84 -12.73
N VAL A 154 2.09 1.48 -11.45
CA VAL A 154 2.96 0.45 -10.86
C VAL A 154 2.76 -0.88 -11.57
N TYR A 155 1.51 -1.31 -11.80
CA TYR A 155 1.23 -2.54 -12.57
C TYR A 155 1.71 -2.44 -14.02
N ASN A 156 1.58 -1.27 -14.67
CA ASN A 156 2.03 -1.06 -16.05
C ASN A 156 3.56 -1.13 -16.20
N GLU A 157 4.31 -0.63 -15.21
CA GLU A 157 5.79 -0.69 -15.20
C GLU A 157 6.30 -2.11 -14.91
N LEU A 158 5.60 -2.83 -14.02
CA LEU A 158 5.99 -4.16 -13.59
C LEU A 158 5.55 -5.26 -14.57
N GLU A 159 4.40 -5.09 -15.24
CA GLU A 159 3.83 -6.05 -16.19
C GLU A 159 4.27 -5.73 -17.63
N LYS A 160 5.58 -5.85 -17.90
CA LYS A 160 6.15 -5.76 -19.26
C LYS A 160 5.65 -6.93 -20.12
N GLY A 161 4.46 -6.82 -20.70
CA GLY A 161 3.82 -7.96 -21.38
C GLY A 161 2.61 -7.64 -22.26
N LYS A 162 1.80 -8.67 -22.51
CA LYS A 162 0.64 -8.67 -23.44
C LYS A 162 -0.53 -7.78 -23.01
N ASN A 163 -0.50 -7.26 -21.78
CA ASN A 163 -1.64 -6.57 -21.14
C ASN A 163 -1.51 -5.05 -21.08
N LEU A 164 -0.46 -4.47 -21.70
CA LEU A 164 -0.25 -3.02 -21.75
C LEU A 164 -1.46 -2.25 -22.33
N ASP A 165 -2.08 -2.79 -23.37
CA ASP A 165 -3.26 -2.18 -23.99
C ASP A 165 -4.46 -2.10 -23.01
N PHE A 166 -4.59 -3.06 -22.09
CA PHE A 166 -5.62 -3.02 -21.06
C PHE A 166 -5.34 -1.91 -20.05
N TRP A 167 -4.11 -1.83 -19.54
CA TRP A 167 -3.75 -0.84 -18.51
C TRP A 167 -3.77 0.58 -19.07
N THR A 168 -3.36 0.77 -20.33
CA THR A 168 -3.46 2.06 -21.02
C THR A 168 -4.90 2.48 -21.23
N ASP A 169 -5.78 1.57 -21.67
CA ASP A 169 -7.21 1.86 -21.85
C ASP A 169 -7.89 2.14 -20.51
N LEU A 170 -7.54 1.41 -19.46
CA LEU A 170 -8.03 1.67 -18.12
C LEU A 170 -7.56 3.03 -17.59
N THR A 171 -6.30 3.40 -17.81
CA THR A 171 -5.76 4.72 -17.45
C THR A 171 -6.57 5.85 -18.09
N ILE A 172 -6.90 5.71 -19.39
CA ILE A 172 -7.71 6.71 -20.11
C ILE A 172 -9.12 6.83 -19.49
N ILE A 173 -9.72 5.72 -19.07
CA ILE A 173 -11.06 5.72 -18.49
C ILE A 173 -11.05 6.36 -17.09
N VAL A 174 -10.06 6.04 -16.27
CA VAL A 174 -9.93 6.62 -14.93
C VAL A 174 -9.66 8.13 -15.01
N ASP A 175 -8.81 8.56 -15.94
CA ASP A 175 -8.54 9.99 -16.18
C ASP A 175 -9.80 10.75 -16.64
N ASP A 176 -10.60 10.17 -17.55
CA ASP A 176 -11.90 10.73 -17.95
C ASP A 176 -12.90 10.81 -16.79
N GLU A 177 -12.92 9.80 -15.91
CA GLU A 177 -13.81 9.78 -14.74
C GLU A 177 -13.41 10.85 -13.71
N ILE A 178 -12.11 11.01 -13.45
CA ILE A 178 -11.58 12.11 -12.62
C ILE A 178 -11.95 13.46 -13.24
N HIS A 179 -11.75 13.64 -14.55
CA HIS A 179 -12.11 14.88 -15.23
C HIS A 179 -13.61 15.18 -15.14
N LYS A 180 -14.47 14.16 -15.24
CA LYS A 180 -15.93 14.30 -15.06
C LYS A 180 -16.29 14.70 -13.64
N LEU A 181 -15.73 14.03 -12.63
CA LEU A 181 -15.99 14.36 -11.22
C LEU A 181 -15.52 15.78 -10.89
N ARG A 182 -14.32 16.16 -11.32
CA ARG A 182 -13.80 17.53 -11.17
C ARG A 182 -14.68 18.57 -11.87
N LYS A 183 -15.21 18.26 -13.06
CA LYS A 183 -16.13 19.16 -13.78
C LYS A 183 -17.46 19.29 -13.05
N VAL A 184 -18.00 18.21 -12.49
CA VAL A 184 -19.23 18.24 -11.67
C VAL A 184 -19.01 19.02 -10.38
N GLU A 185 -17.87 18.85 -9.73
CA GLU A 185 -17.51 19.60 -8.52
C GLU A 185 -17.33 21.09 -8.81
N ALA A 186 -16.62 21.43 -9.89
CA ALA A 186 -16.49 22.80 -10.36
C ALA A 186 -17.85 23.42 -10.71
N GLU A 187 -18.75 22.67 -11.34
CA GLU A 187 -20.11 23.14 -11.65
C GLU A 187 -20.95 23.32 -10.38
N LYS A 188 -20.87 22.41 -9.41
CA LYS A 188 -21.51 22.57 -8.09
C LYS A 188 -21.00 23.82 -7.37
N GLN A 189 -19.70 24.08 -7.41
CA GLN A 189 -19.09 25.30 -6.84
C GLN A 189 -19.51 26.56 -7.61
N ARG A 190 -19.68 26.50 -8.94
CA ARG A 190 -20.16 27.62 -9.77
C ARG A 190 -21.63 27.94 -9.54
N ILE A 191 -22.46 26.91 -9.38
CA ILE A 191 -23.87 27.05 -9.00
C ILE A 191 -23.98 27.66 -7.59
N ALA A 192 -23.14 27.22 -6.64
CA ALA A 192 -23.06 27.80 -5.29
C ALA A 192 -22.59 29.27 -5.29
N THR A 193 -21.80 29.69 -6.27
CA THR A 193 -21.31 31.07 -6.44
C THR A 193 -22.14 31.93 -7.39
N GLY A 194 -23.29 31.44 -7.86
CA GLY A 194 -24.31 32.23 -8.57
C GLY A 194 -23.96 32.66 -10.00
N ARG A 195 -22.86 32.17 -10.59
CA ARG A 195 -22.50 32.46 -12.00
C ARG A 195 -23.07 31.39 -12.92
N ARG A 196 -24.28 31.62 -13.44
CA ARG A 196 -24.88 30.80 -14.51
C ARG A 196 -24.38 31.26 -15.87
N GLU A 197 -23.31 30.66 -16.37
CA GLU A 197 -22.97 30.70 -17.79
C GLU A 197 -22.24 29.40 -18.16
N GLY A 198 -22.93 28.52 -18.89
CA GLY A 198 -22.38 27.24 -19.35
C GLY A 198 -23.37 26.49 -20.24
N ILE A 199 -22.95 26.23 -21.47
CA ILE A 199 -23.71 25.58 -22.57
C ILE A 199 -24.21 24.16 -22.18
N HIS A 200 -25.35 23.78 -22.76
CA HIS A 200 -26.26 22.68 -22.41
C HIS A 200 -25.63 21.30 -22.12
N GLN A 201 -25.81 20.80 -20.88
CA GLN A 201 -25.65 19.39 -20.51
C GLN A 201 -26.48 18.41 -21.38
N SER A 202 -27.50 18.92 -22.09
CA SER A 202 -28.30 18.16 -23.05
C SER A 202 -27.47 17.66 -24.23
N VAL A 203 -26.56 18.48 -24.78
CA VAL A 203 -25.72 18.09 -25.92
C VAL A 203 -24.76 16.97 -25.52
N ALA A 204 -24.24 17.00 -24.28
CA ALA A 204 -23.40 15.92 -23.76
C ALA A 204 -24.15 14.58 -23.62
N LYS A 205 -25.44 14.61 -23.24
CA LYS A 205 -26.28 13.40 -23.16
C LYS A 205 -26.54 12.80 -24.54
N ASP A 206 -26.88 13.65 -25.52
CA ASP A 206 -27.13 13.23 -26.90
C ASP A 206 -25.86 12.65 -27.54
N VAL A 207 -24.71 13.28 -27.29
CA VAL A 207 -23.38 12.80 -27.72
C VAL A 207 -23.05 11.44 -27.09
N THR A 208 -23.30 11.27 -25.79
CA THR A 208 -23.07 9.98 -25.11
C THR A 208 -23.96 8.88 -25.70
N GLN A 209 -25.21 9.20 -26.07
CA GLN A 209 -26.12 8.28 -26.73
C GLN A 209 -25.64 7.91 -28.14
N ILE A 210 -25.04 8.86 -28.88
CA ILE A 210 -24.44 8.62 -30.19
C ILE A 210 -23.24 7.66 -30.11
N PHE A 211 -22.49 7.65 -29.00
CA PHE A 211 -21.35 6.75 -28.80
C PHE A 211 -21.75 5.38 -28.22
N ARG A 212 -22.92 5.27 -27.61
CA ARG A 212 -23.40 4.02 -27.01
C ARG A 212 -23.70 2.97 -28.09
N GLY A 213 -23.15 1.77 -27.92
CA GLY A 213 -23.40 0.63 -28.82
C GLY A 213 -22.55 0.56 -30.10
N LYS A 214 -21.67 1.55 -30.34
CA LYS A 214 -20.71 1.49 -31.47
C LYS A 214 -19.51 0.59 -31.13
N THR A 215 -18.92 -0.01 -32.16
CA THR A 215 -17.69 -0.82 -32.05
C THR A 215 -16.44 0.07 -32.02
N ALA A 216 -15.30 -0.44 -31.54
CA ALA A 216 -14.05 0.31 -31.52
C ALA A 216 -13.65 0.84 -32.92
N GLN A 217 -13.91 0.07 -33.99
CA GLN A 217 -13.62 0.47 -35.37
C GLN A 217 -14.50 1.64 -35.85
N GLN A 218 -15.80 1.59 -35.56
CA GLN A 218 -16.73 2.68 -35.91
C GLN A 218 -16.40 3.97 -35.17
N LEU A 219 -15.92 3.88 -33.93
CA LEU A 219 -15.46 5.03 -33.16
C LEU A 219 -14.15 5.61 -33.70
N ASP A 220 -13.26 4.78 -34.26
CA ASP A 220 -12.04 5.27 -34.94
C ASP A 220 -12.35 6.02 -36.24
N GLU A 221 -13.35 5.58 -37.01
CA GLU A 221 -13.84 6.34 -38.16
C GLU A 221 -14.46 7.69 -37.76
N LEU A 222 -15.18 7.72 -36.64
CA LEU A 222 -15.72 8.95 -36.07
C LEU A 222 -14.60 9.87 -35.60
N LYS A 223 -13.54 9.33 -34.99
CA LYS A 223 -12.35 10.06 -34.58
C LYS A 223 -11.70 10.75 -35.78
N LYS A 224 -11.44 10.03 -36.87
CA LYS A 224 -10.87 10.60 -38.11
C LYS A 224 -11.74 11.72 -38.67
N LYS A 225 -13.07 11.51 -38.74
CA LYS A 225 -14.02 12.55 -39.19
C LYS A 225 -14.02 13.80 -38.30
N ILE A 226 -13.80 13.65 -36.99
CA ILE A 226 -13.72 14.77 -36.05
C ILE A 226 -12.38 15.48 -36.18
N GLU A 227 -11.28 14.75 -36.29
CA GLU A 227 -9.93 15.30 -36.51
C GLU A 227 -9.85 16.07 -37.84
N ASP A 228 -10.44 15.54 -38.92
CA ASP A 228 -10.54 16.23 -40.21
C ASP A 228 -11.36 17.53 -40.11
N LYS A 229 -12.42 17.54 -39.28
CA LYS A 229 -13.24 18.75 -39.02
C LYS A 229 -12.49 19.80 -38.20
N ILE A 230 -11.66 19.39 -37.24
CA ILE A 230 -10.80 20.30 -36.48
C ILE A 230 -9.72 20.89 -37.41
N ASN A 231 -9.09 20.05 -38.23
CA ASN A 231 -7.99 20.44 -39.12
C ASN A 231 -8.42 21.29 -40.32
N SER A 232 -9.66 21.12 -40.80
CA SER A 232 -10.20 21.91 -41.91
C SER A 232 -10.54 23.37 -41.55
N GLN A 233 -10.44 23.76 -40.27
CA GLN A 233 -10.63 25.12 -39.75
C GLN A 233 -11.74 25.91 -40.47
N GLN A 234 -12.91 25.28 -40.63
CA GLN A 234 -14.04 25.90 -41.29
C GLN A 234 -14.62 26.99 -40.39
N ASP A 235 -14.83 28.18 -40.96
CA ASP A 235 -15.20 29.39 -40.22
C ASP A 235 -16.52 29.19 -39.45
N GLY A 236 -16.50 29.44 -38.13
CA GLY A 236 -17.66 29.29 -37.24
C GLY A 236 -17.79 27.97 -36.47
N LEU A 237 -16.82 27.07 -36.53
CA LEU A 237 -16.78 25.86 -35.69
C LEU A 237 -16.19 26.16 -34.30
N ASP A 238 -16.91 25.75 -33.24
CA ASP A 238 -16.41 25.81 -31.87
C ASP A 238 -15.33 24.73 -31.65
N ILE A 239 -14.06 25.13 -31.77
CA ILE A 239 -12.89 24.26 -31.59
C ILE A 239 -12.91 23.61 -30.19
N GLY A 240 -13.32 24.35 -29.15
CA GLY A 240 -13.37 23.86 -27.77
C GLY A 240 -14.42 22.77 -27.59
N TYR A 241 -15.56 22.86 -28.30
CA TYR A 241 -16.55 21.79 -28.34
C TYR A 241 -15.99 20.51 -28.99
N TRP A 242 -15.32 20.63 -30.14
CA TRP A 242 -14.74 19.46 -30.83
C TRP A 242 -13.57 18.83 -30.09
N GLU A 243 -12.74 19.63 -29.40
CA GLU A 243 -11.69 19.14 -28.51
C GLU A 243 -12.28 18.39 -27.30
N SER A 244 -13.32 18.95 -26.67
CA SER A 244 -14.06 18.26 -25.59
C SER A 244 -14.72 16.97 -26.08
N LEU A 245 -15.24 16.97 -27.30
CA LEU A 245 -15.84 15.78 -27.92
C LEU A 245 -14.77 14.71 -28.19
N LEU A 246 -13.59 15.10 -28.66
CA LEU A 246 -12.47 14.21 -28.94
C LEU A 246 -11.92 13.57 -27.65
N SER A 247 -11.84 14.34 -26.56
CA SER A 247 -11.51 13.81 -25.23
C SER A 247 -12.52 12.75 -24.76
N GLN A 248 -13.82 13.05 -24.84
CA GLN A 248 -14.89 12.08 -24.49
C GLN A 248 -14.87 10.85 -25.40
N LEU A 249 -14.59 11.04 -26.69
CA LEU A 249 -14.49 9.95 -27.66
C LEU A 249 -13.35 8.99 -27.30
N LYS A 250 -12.18 9.49 -26.88
CA LYS A 250 -11.06 8.64 -26.43
C LYS A 250 -11.46 7.74 -25.28
N ALA A 251 -12.20 8.27 -24.29
CA ALA A 251 -12.71 7.48 -23.17
C ALA A 251 -13.74 6.43 -23.61
N HIS A 252 -14.66 6.79 -24.52
CA HIS A 252 -15.61 5.83 -25.08
C HIS A 252 -14.94 4.75 -25.94
N MET A 253 -13.87 5.09 -26.68
CA MET A 253 -13.06 4.13 -27.43
C MET A 253 -12.32 3.16 -26.51
N ALA A 254 -11.75 3.65 -25.40
CA ALA A 254 -11.13 2.80 -24.39
C ALA A 254 -12.16 1.84 -23.75
N ARG A 255 -13.36 2.34 -23.40
CA ARG A 255 -14.46 1.49 -22.90
C ARG A 255 -14.90 0.44 -23.93
N ALA A 256 -15.01 0.82 -25.20
CA ALA A 256 -15.36 -0.10 -26.28
C ALA A 256 -14.29 -1.19 -26.46
N ARG A 257 -12.99 -0.83 -26.44
CA ARG A 257 -11.88 -1.79 -26.54
C ARG A 257 -11.85 -2.75 -25.36
N LEU A 258 -12.05 -2.26 -24.12
CA LEU A 258 -12.15 -3.13 -22.94
C LEU A 258 -13.34 -4.09 -23.02
N ARG A 259 -14.49 -3.61 -23.51
CA ARG A 259 -15.69 -4.45 -23.71
C ARG A 259 -15.47 -5.51 -24.79
N ASP A 260 -14.89 -5.13 -25.93
CA ASP A 260 -14.63 -6.05 -27.04
C ASP A 260 -13.63 -7.14 -26.58
N ARG A 261 -12.57 -6.76 -25.86
CA ARG A 261 -11.63 -7.70 -25.22
C ARG A 261 -12.29 -8.59 -24.16
N HIS A 262 -13.20 -8.03 -23.37
CA HIS A 262 -13.97 -8.79 -22.39
C HIS A 262 -14.85 -9.85 -23.06
N GLN A 263 -15.53 -9.50 -24.15
CA GLN A 263 -16.31 -10.45 -24.94
C GLN A 263 -15.45 -11.56 -25.54
N GLU A 264 -14.26 -11.24 -26.03
CA GLU A 264 -13.29 -12.24 -26.51
C GLU A 264 -12.83 -13.18 -25.39
N ASN A 265 -12.46 -12.64 -24.23
CA ASN A 265 -12.10 -13.43 -23.05
C ASN A 265 -13.24 -14.36 -22.61
N LEU A 266 -14.48 -13.87 -22.59
CA LEU A 266 -15.66 -14.69 -22.28
C LEU A 266 -15.88 -15.79 -23.32
N ARG A 267 -15.71 -15.50 -24.62
CA ARG A 267 -15.82 -16.51 -25.69
C ARG A 267 -14.76 -17.60 -25.56
N SER A 268 -13.49 -17.22 -25.37
CA SER A 268 -12.40 -18.18 -25.17
C SER A 268 -12.61 -19.03 -23.91
N LYS A 269 -13.14 -18.45 -22.83
CA LYS A 269 -13.45 -19.21 -21.59
C LYS A 269 -14.65 -20.14 -21.79
N LEU A 270 -15.69 -19.73 -22.51
CA LEU A 270 -16.80 -20.60 -22.90
C LEU A 270 -16.33 -21.78 -23.76
N GLU A 271 -15.39 -21.56 -24.68
CA GLU A 271 -14.79 -22.65 -25.47
C GLU A 271 -13.97 -23.62 -24.60
N LEU A 272 -13.24 -23.11 -23.60
CA LEU A 272 -12.52 -23.95 -22.65
C LEU A 272 -13.48 -24.80 -21.80
N LEU A 273 -14.55 -24.20 -21.26
CA LEU A 273 -15.56 -24.93 -20.48
C LEU A 273 -16.27 -26.00 -21.32
N LYS A 274 -16.56 -25.71 -22.60
CA LYS A 274 -17.11 -26.71 -23.53
C LYS A 274 -16.15 -27.88 -23.72
N LYS A 275 -14.85 -27.62 -23.95
CA LYS A 275 -13.84 -28.67 -24.07
C LYS A 275 -13.69 -29.48 -22.78
N GLU A 276 -13.78 -28.85 -21.62
CA GLU A 276 -13.71 -29.53 -20.34
C GLU A 276 -14.92 -30.44 -20.11
N GLN A 277 -16.13 -29.97 -20.42
CA GLN A 277 -17.35 -30.78 -20.40
C GLN A 277 -17.25 -31.96 -21.39
N GLU A 278 -16.77 -31.73 -22.61
CA GLU A 278 -16.54 -32.80 -23.59
C GLU A 278 -15.52 -33.84 -23.08
N LEU A 279 -14.47 -33.42 -22.38
CA LEU A 279 -13.49 -34.31 -21.77
C LEU A 279 -14.04 -35.05 -20.54
N GLN A 280 -14.90 -34.43 -19.74
CA GLN A 280 -15.57 -35.07 -18.62
C GLN A 280 -16.55 -36.14 -19.10
N VAL A 281 -17.40 -35.83 -20.09
CA VAL A 281 -18.29 -36.81 -20.73
C VAL A 281 -17.50 -37.97 -21.31
N LYS A 282 -16.39 -37.68 -22.02
CA LYS A 282 -15.53 -38.73 -22.58
C LYS A 282 -14.82 -39.57 -21.51
N LYS A 283 -14.49 -38.98 -20.36
CA LYS A 283 -13.86 -39.68 -19.21
C LYS A 283 -14.87 -40.55 -18.46
N GLU A 284 -16.12 -40.10 -18.35
CA GLU A 284 -17.22 -40.89 -17.81
C GLU A 284 -17.55 -42.07 -18.75
N GLU A 285 -17.63 -41.83 -20.06
CA GLU A 285 -17.82 -42.89 -21.07
C GLU A 285 -16.69 -43.94 -21.06
N LEU A 286 -15.43 -43.53 -20.84
CA LEU A 286 -14.28 -44.44 -20.71
C LEU A 286 -14.23 -45.18 -19.36
N SER A 287 -14.93 -44.71 -18.33
CA SER A 287 -14.99 -45.34 -17.01
C SER A 287 -16.12 -46.37 -16.87
N ASP A 288 -17.17 -46.26 -17.69
CA ASP A 288 -18.27 -47.23 -17.72
C ASP A 288 -17.94 -48.51 -18.53
N ASP A 289 -16.85 -48.53 -19.31
CA ASP A 289 -16.44 -49.70 -20.12
C ASP A 289 -15.73 -50.82 -19.33
N GLU A 290 -15.34 -50.62 -18.05
CA GLU A 290 -14.72 -51.69 -17.22
C GLU A 290 -15.71 -52.43 -16.29
N ALA A 291 -16.98 -52.05 -16.24
CA ALA A 291 -17.93 -52.58 -15.26
C ALA A 291 -19.09 -53.44 -15.82
N ALA A 292 -19.11 -53.79 -17.11
CA ALA A 292 -20.22 -54.57 -17.67
C ALA A 292 -19.80 -55.68 -18.64
N GLY A 293 -19.82 -56.92 -18.14
CA GLY A 293 -20.13 -58.11 -18.93
C GLY A 293 -21.22 -58.92 -18.23
N PRO A 294 -21.90 -59.85 -18.93
CA PRO A 294 -22.75 -59.60 -20.10
C PRO A 294 -24.18 -60.13 -19.83
N SER A 295 -25.21 -59.49 -20.39
CA SER A 295 -26.51 -60.17 -20.61
C SER A 295 -27.42 -59.41 -21.56
N GLY A 296 -27.95 -60.12 -22.56
CA GLY A 296 -29.33 -59.92 -23.03
C GLY A 296 -29.58 -59.02 -24.23
N VAL A 297 -29.29 -59.56 -25.41
CA VAL A 297 -29.85 -59.22 -26.74
C VAL A 297 -31.37 -58.95 -26.70
N SER A 298 -31.85 -57.86 -27.35
CA SER A 298 -32.66 -57.91 -28.60
C SER A 298 -33.51 -56.65 -28.85
N THR A 299 -33.08 -55.88 -29.88
CA THR A 299 -33.88 -55.46 -31.06
C THR A 299 -35.13 -54.57 -30.89
N ARG A 300 -35.05 -53.31 -31.38
CA ARG A 300 -35.71 -52.89 -32.64
C ARG A 300 -35.32 -51.47 -33.09
N THR A 301 -35.03 -51.39 -34.39
CA THR A 301 -34.50 -50.30 -35.22
C THR A 301 -35.57 -49.55 -36.01
N GLY A 302 -35.27 -48.31 -36.39
CA GLY A 302 -35.85 -47.56 -37.54
C GLY A 302 -37.09 -46.73 -37.20
N GLU A 303 -37.32 -45.49 -37.68
CA GLU A 303 -36.84 -44.73 -38.84
C GLU A 303 -37.16 -43.22 -38.65
N GLN A 304 -36.18 -42.35 -38.92
CA GLN A 304 -36.20 -41.22 -39.87
C GLN A 304 -37.38 -40.21 -39.93
N ALA A 305 -37.01 -38.95 -39.65
CA ALA A 305 -37.06 -37.77 -40.54
C ALA A 305 -38.40 -37.06 -40.86
N ASP A 306 -38.44 -35.81 -40.37
CA ASP A 306 -38.65 -34.55 -41.10
C ASP A 306 -40.06 -33.91 -41.22
N ASP A 307 -39.99 -32.59 -41.12
CA ASP A 307 -40.87 -31.54 -41.65
C ASP A 307 -42.16 -31.14 -40.91
N SER A 308 -42.72 -30.00 -41.33
CA SER A 308 -42.86 -28.78 -40.53
C SER A 308 -44.28 -28.22 -40.47
N SER A 309 -44.42 -27.14 -39.66
CA SER A 309 -45.32 -25.99 -39.85
C SER A 309 -46.75 -25.98 -39.24
N MET A 310 -46.95 -24.93 -38.42
CA MET A 310 -48.07 -23.95 -38.39
C MET A 310 -49.54 -24.38 -38.18
N ASP A 311 -50.05 -23.97 -37.00
CA ASP A 311 -51.09 -22.93 -36.81
C ASP A 311 -52.41 -23.33 -36.07
N SER A 312 -52.71 -22.46 -35.09
CA SER A 312 -53.97 -22.01 -34.49
C SER A 312 -55.19 -22.91 -34.22
N ALA A 313 -55.50 -22.94 -32.93
CA ALA A 313 -56.75 -22.48 -32.30
C ALA A 313 -57.95 -23.44 -32.08
N ALA A 314 -58.34 -23.42 -30.79
CA ALA A 314 -59.71 -23.36 -30.24
C ALA A 314 -60.35 -24.65 -29.67
N ALA A 315 -60.37 -24.64 -28.32
CA ALA A 315 -61.56 -24.75 -27.45
C ALA A 315 -62.02 -26.13 -26.90
N GLN A 316 -62.06 -26.17 -25.54
CA GLN A 316 -62.96 -26.91 -24.63
C GLN A 316 -62.77 -28.44 -24.56
N SER A 317 -62.82 -29.14 -23.42
CA SER A 317 -62.97 -28.85 -21.98
C SER A 317 -62.87 -30.19 -21.23
N GLU A 318 -62.58 -30.14 -19.93
CA GLU A 318 -62.86 -31.16 -18.89
C GLU A 318 -61.79 -32.22 -18.53
N SER A 319 -61.26 -32.03 -17.31
CA SER A 319 -60.98 -32.99 -16.21
C SER A 319 -60.28 -34.32 -16.51
N GLU A 320 -59.09 -34.51 -15.93
CA GLU A 320 -58.95 -35.28 -14.68
C GLU A 320 -57.56 -35.11 -14.07
N ALA A 321 -57.52 -35.03 -12.74
CA ALA A 321 -56.35 -34.79 -11.92
C ALA A 321 -55.62 -36.11 -11.60
N GLY A 322 -54.31 -36.13 -11.82
CA GLY A 322 -53.37 -37.12 -11.30
C GLY A 322 -52.02 -36.43 -10.98
N PRO A 323 -51.35 -36.76 -9.85
CA PRO A 323 -50.30 -35.92 -9.30
C PRO A 323 -48.97 -36.14 -10.02
N SER A 324 -48.46 -35.12 -10.70
CA SER A 324 -47.10 -35.08 -11.25
C SER A 324 -46.16 -34.27 -10.35
N LYS A 325 -44.93 -34.77 -10.22
CA LYS A 325 -43.83 -34.29 -9.37
C LYS A 325 -43.52 -32.79 -9.55
N PRO A 326 -43.04 -32.08 -8.51
CA PRO A 326 -42.72 -30.66 -8.60
C PRO A 326 -41.44 -30.47 -9.43
N THR A 327 -41.55 -29.74 -10.54
CA THR A 327 -40.43 -29.15 -11.27
C THR A 327 -40.15 -27.75 -10.74
N ALA A 328 -38.89 -27.32 -10.77
CA ALA A 328 -38.38 -26.08 -10.17
C ALA A 328 -39.05 -24.79 -10.69
N ASP A 329 -39.71 -24.83 -11.86
CA ASP A 329 -40.39 -23.67 -12.47
C ASP A 329 -41.65 -23.21 -11.71
N ASN A 330 -42.24 -24.07 -10.86
CA ASN A 330 -43.43 -23.71 -10.09
C ASN A 330 -43.11 -22.82 -8.87
N HIS A 331 -41.88 -22.83 -8.37
CA HIS A 331 -41.54 -22.10 -7.14
C HIS A 331 -41.46 -20.59 -7.37
N GLU A 332 -41.00 -20.15 -8.54
CA GLU A 332 -40.99 -18.73 -8.93
C GLU A 332 -42.41 -18.20 -9.17
N SER A 333 -43.25 -19.03 -9.79
CA SER A 333 -44.65 -18.70 -10.06
C SER A 333 -45.45 -18.55 -8.77
N ASP A 334 -45.20 -19.41 -7.78
CA ASP A 334 -45.84 -19.33 -6.45
C ASP A 334 -45.38 -18.09 -5.68
N ILE A 335 -44.09 -17.74 -5.71
CA ILE A 335 -43.56 -16.54 -5.05
C ILE A 335 -44.13 -15.27 -5.70
N LEU A 336 -44.23 -15.23 -7.04
CA LEU A 336 -44.85 -14.12 -7.76
C LEU A 336 -46.33 -13.97 -7.41
N ASN A 337 -47.07 -15.08 -7.34
CA ASN A 337 -48.47 -15.06 -6.93
C ASN A 337 -48.63 -14.57 -5.48
N GLU A 338 -47.75 -14.98 -4.57
CA GLU A 338 -47.74 -14.52 -3.19
C GLU A 338 -47.44 -13.01 -3.10
N CYS A 339 -46.50 -12.51 -3.91
CA CYS A 339 -46.22 -11.08 -4.02
C CYS A 339 -47.41 -10.30 -4.57
N PHE A 340 -48.11 -10.82 -5.58
CA PHE A 340 -49.33 -10.21 -6.12
C PHE A 340 -50.48 -10.24 -5.12
N GLU A 341 -50.59 -11.29 -4.29
CA GLU A 341 -51.57 -11.33 -3.21
C GLU A 341 -51.25 -10.35 -2.08
N MET A 342 -49.98 -10.25 -1.66
CA MET A 342 -49.55 -9.25 -0.67
C MET A 342 -49.77 -7.84 -1.21
N TYR A 343 -49.48 -7.62 -2.49
CA TYR A 343 -49.72 -6.37 -3.20
C TYR A 343 -51.22 -6.01 -3.26
N LYS A 344 -52.10 -6.98 -3.55
CA LYS A 344 -53.55 -6.78 -3.52
C LYS A 344 -54.08 -6.54 -2.09
N LYS A 345 -53.49 -7.19 -1.07
CA LYS A 345 -53.82 -6.96 0.35
C LYS A 345 -53.37 -5.58 0.86
N GLY A 346 -52.30 -5.02 0.27
CA GLY A 346 -51.68 -3.75 0.68
C GLY A 346 -52.40 -2.47 0.23
N GLY A 347 -53.33 -2.53 -0.72
CA GLY A 347 -54.30 -1.46 -0.97
C GLY A 347 -53.75 -0.09 -1.41
N TYR A 348 -52.55 -0.03 -2.00
CA TYR A 348 -51.98 1.17 -2.66
C TYR A 348 -51.86 2.46 -1.83
N GLU A 349 -51.83 2.40 -0.50
CA GLU A 349 -51.51 3.56 0.33
C GLU A 349 -50.67 3.12 1.54
N PRO A 350 -49.54 3.79 1.84
CA PRO A 350 -48.81 3.56 3.07
C PRO A 350 -49.77 3.70 4.26
N LYS A 351 -49.91 2.65 5.08
CA LYS A 351 -50.73 2.75 6.29
C LYS A 351 -50.07 3.77 7.22
N TYR A 352 -50.84 4.74 7.69
CA TYR A 352 -50.39 5.71 8.68
C TYR A 352 -50.09 4.97 9.99
N LEU A 353 -48.81 4.80 10.31
CA LEU A 353 -48.36 4.15 11.53
C LEU A 353 -48.44 5.14 12.70
N GLN A 354 -49.13 4.77 13.77
CA GLN A 354 -49.09 5.51 15.02
C GLN A 354 -47.82 5.15 15.79
N PRO A 355 -47.31 6.02 16.69
CA PRO A 355 -46.13 5.72 17.50
C PRO A 355 -46.20 4.42 18.32
N GLY A 356 -47.41 3.90 18.58
CA GLY A 356 -47.64 2.62 19.26
C GLY A 356 -47.63 1.39 18.35
N ASP A 357 -47.67 1.57 17.02
CA ASP A 357 -47.60 0.50 16.03
C ASP A 357 -46.14 0.16 15.64
N LEU A 358 -45.18 0.91 16.17
CA LEU A 358 -43.75 0.72 15.94
C LEU A 358 -43.21 -0.42 16.81
N GLU A 359 -42.31 -1.23 16.27
CA GLU A 359 -41.69 -2.32 17.02
C GLU A 359 -40.94 -1.78 18.26
N PRO A 360 -40.97 -2.50 19.40
CA PRO A 360 -40.24 -2.08 20.60
C PRO A 360 -38.74 -2.00 20.32
N GLY A 361 -38.20 -0.78 20.22
CA GLY A 361 -36.78 -0.52 19.91
C GLY A 361 -36.54 0.37 18.69
N VAL A 362 -37.58 0.79 17.96
CA VAL A 362 -37.45 1.78 16.89
C VAL A 362 -37.22 3.18 17.50
N ASP A 363 -36.06 3.76 17.22
CA ASP A 363 -35.71 5.12 17.66
C ASP A 363 -36.53 6.16 16.88
N ILE A 364 -37.52 6.76 17.55
CA ILE A 364 -38.31 7.87 17.01
C ILE A 364 -37.49 9.15 17.14
N ILE A 365 -36.99 9.65 16.02
CA ILE A 365 -36.28 10.93 15.96
C ILE A 365 -37.34 12.03 15.83
N THR A 366 -37.40 12.91 16.82
CA THR A 366 -38.27 14.09 16.81
C THR A 366 -37.67 15.19 15.93
N GLU A 367 -38.51 16.09 15.42
CA GLU A 367 -38.08 17.22 14.56
C GLU A 367 -36.93 18.01 15.20
N ASP A 368 -37.01 18.32 16.50
CA ASP A 368 -35.95 19.02 17.24
C ASP A 368 -34.61 18.25 17.24
N LYS A 369 -34.66 16.91 17.34
CA LYS A 369 -33.45 16.08 17.34
C LYS A 369 -32.87 15.96 15.94
N ASP A 370 -33.72 15.92 14.92
CA ASP A 370 -33.29 15.92 13.54
C ASP A 370 -32.62 17.25 13.17
N GLU A 371 -33.15 18.37 13.64
CA GLU A 371 -32.52 19.69 13.51
C GLU A 371 -31.15 19.76 14.21
N GLU A 372 -31.03 19.24 15.43
CA GLU A 372 -29.75 19.12 16.13
C GLU A 372 -28.72 18.29 15.34
N ILE A 373 -29.15 17.15 14.77
CA ILE A 373 -28.29 16.29 13.94
C ILE A 373 -27.88 17.02 12.65
N LEU A 374 -28.79 17.74 12.01
CA LEU A 374 -28.55 18.51 10.79
C LEU A 374 -27.54 19.64 11.02
N ASP A 375 -27.65 20.36 12.12
CA ASP A 375 -26.72 21.44 12.46
C ASP A 375 -25.33 20.90 12.82
N LEU A 376 -25.27 19.74 13.47
CA LEU A 376 -24.01 19.03 13.75
C LEU A 376 -23.33 18.57 12.44
N LEU A 377 -24.10 18.05 11.49
CA LEU A 377 -23.60 17.69 10.15
C LEU A 377 -23.16 18.92 9.34
N ARG A 378 -23.87 20.05 9.44
CA ARG A 378 -23.48 21.33 8.81
C ARG A 378 -22.15 21.86 9.38
N GLN A 379 -21.96 21.80 10.70
CA GLN A 379 -20.69 22.17 11.33
C GLN A 379 -19.55 21.27 10.87
N LYS A 380 -19.79 19.96 10.71
CA LYS A 380 -18.81 18.99 10.21
C LYS A 380 -18.34 19.29 8.78
N VAL A 381 -19.24 19.77 7.91
CA VAL A 381 -18.91 20.16 6.52
C VAL A 381 -18.16 21.50 6.47
N LEU A 382 -18.41 22.41 7.41
CA LEU A 382 -17.79 23.74 7.46
C LEU A 382 -16.34 23.74 8.01
N GLY A 383 -15.83 22.62 8.52
CA GLY A 383 -14.43 22.48 8.94
C GLY A 383 -14.02 23.35 10.14
N ILE A 384 -14.99 23.97 10.81
CA ILE A 384 -14.79 24.70 12.06
C ILE A 384 -14.77 23.62 13.17
N ASN A 385 -13.61 23.43 13.80
CA ASN A 385 -13.35 22.52 14.96
C ASN A 385 -12.89 21.08 14.66
N GLN A 386 -11.97 20.88 13.71
CA GLN A 386 -11.48 19.51 13.40
C GLN A 386 -10.63 18.81 14.47
N GLU A 387 -10.23 19.43 15.59
CA GLU A 387 -9.37 18.75 16.58
C GLU A 387 -9.89 18.67 18.03
N GLU A 388 -10.91 19.45 18.41
CA GLU A 388 -11.31 19.55 19.83
C GLU A 388 -12.64 18.86 20.17
N GLU A 389 -13.54 18.62 19.21
CA GLU A 389 -14.90 18.14 19.49
C GLU A 389 -15.17 16.66 19.15
N LEU A 390 -14.23 15.94 18.52
CA LEU A 390 -14.35 14.50 18.24
C LEU A 390 -14.07 13.61 19.46
N TYR A 391 -13.75 14.21 20.60
CA TYR A 391 -13.33 13.52 21.80
C TYR A 391 -14.38 13.68 22.89
N SER A 392 -14.86 12.57 23.44
CA SER A 392 -15.74 12.59 24.62
C SER A 392 -15.11 13.46 25.72
N ARG A 393 -15.92 14.06 26.61
CA ARG A 393 -15.42 14.86 27.74
C ARG A 393 -14.33 14.12 28.55
N GLU A 394 -14.44 12.81 28.66
CA GLU A 394 -13.43 11.92 29.28
C GLU A 394 -12.14 11.80 28.47
N GLU A 395 -12.22 11.88 27.14
CA GLU A 395 -11.11 11.77 26.20
C GLU A 395 -10.30 13.08 26.08
N MET A 396 -10.96 14.22 26.21
CA MET A 396 -10.29 15.51 26.36
C MET A 396 -9.55 15.60 27.72
N LEU A 397 -10.15 15.08 28.80
CA LEU A 397 -9.50 14.96 30.11
C LEU A 397 -8.31 13.99 30.06
N LEU A 398 -8.45 12.85 29.37
CA LEU A 398 -7.39 11.88 29.10
C LEU A 398 -6.19 12.55 28.44
N ARG A 399 -6.39 13.29 27.34
CA ARG A 399 -5.29 13.92 26.60
C ARG A 399 -4.66 15.07 27.39
N LYS A 400 -5.46 15.79 28.18
CA LYS A 400 -4.99 16.87 29.06
C LYS A 400 -4.16 16.33 30.24
N GLU A 401 -4.57 15.21 30.82
CA GLU A 401 -3.78 14.52 31.85
C GLU A 401 -2.53 13.83 31.26
N ALA A 402 -2.65 13.30 30.03
CA ALA A 402 -1.55 12.76 29.24
C ALA A 402 -0.54 13.82 28.77
N ARG A 403 -0.91 15.10 28.66
CA ARG A 403 0.03 16.21 28.39
C ARG A 403 0.60 16.82 29.66
N ARG A 404 -0.02 16.58 30.82
CA ARG A 404 0.47 17.10 32.11
C ARG A 404 1.75 16.37 32.53
N GLY A 405 2.81 17.14 32.80
CA GLY A 405 4.08 16.62 33.33
C GLY A 405 4.93 15.84 32.32
N MET A 406 4.91 16.22 31.04
CA MET A 406 5.87 15.71 30.05
C MET A 406 7.20 16.45 30.22
N ASN A 407 8.19 15.77 30.82
CA ASN A 407 9.55 16.28 30.92
C ASN A 407 10.32 15.95 29.63
N ASN A 408 11.38 16.69 29.29
CA ASN A 408 12.20 16.50 28.07
C ASN A 408 12.79 15.09 27.87
N ASP A 409 12.79 14.25 28.91
CA ASP A 409 13.32 12.88 28.91
C ASP A 409 12.24 11.79 28.77
N GLU A 410 10.98 12.17 28.57
CA GLU A 410 9.85 11.26 28.34
C GLU A 410 9.34 11.36 26.90
N ALA A 411 9.36 10.24 26.18
CA ALA A 411 8.82 10.13 24.82
C ALA A 411 7.55 9.28 24.82
N GLU A 412 6.62 9.56 23.90
CA GLU A 412 5.45 8.72 23.67
C GLU A 412 5.85 7.37 23.07
N PHE A 413 5.20 6.29 23.50
CA PHE A 413 5.51 4.94 23.07
C PHE A 413 4.24 4.14 22.76
N SER A 414 4.11 3.68 21.52
CA SER A 414 2.91 3.02 21.00
C SER A 414 3.20 1.72 20.23
N VAL A 415 4.38 1.11 20.43
CA VAL A 415 4.77 -0.11 19.71
C VAL A 415 4.15 -1.36 20.37
N GLU A 416 2.98 -1.76 19.89
CA GLU A 416 2.31 -3.02 20.26
C GLU A 416 3.01 -4.24 19.65
N THR A 417 3.04 -5.34 20.40
CA THR A 417 3.41 -6.68 19.90
C THR A 417 2.13 -7.46 19.64
N ARG A 418 2.06 -8.15 18.50
CA ARG A 418 0.91 -9.01 18.18
C ARG A 418 0.83 -10.13 19.20
N VAL A 419 -0.25 -10.16 19.98
CA VAL A 419 -0.62 -11.31 20.80
C VAL A 419 -1.41 -12.24 19.89
N ASP A 420 -1.16 -13.54 19.94
CA ASP A 420 -1.90 -14.53 19.16
C ASP A 420 -3.40 -14.36 19.39
N SER A 421 -4.18 -14.45 18.30
CA SER A 421 -5.64 -14.28 18.34
C SER A 421 -6.25 -15.37 19.22
N GLN A 422 -6.70 -14.98 20.42
CA GLN A 422 -7.40 -15.87 21.33
C GLN A 422 -8.89 -15.82 21.01
N VAL A 423 -9.49 -16.98 20.73
CA VAL A 423 -10.95 -17.12 20.66
C VAL A 423 -11.48 -16.97 22.08
N TYR A 424 -12.04 -15.80 22.40
CA TYR A 424 -12.60 -15.54 23.71
C TYR A 424 -13.98 -16.21 23.84
N LEU A 425 -14.16 -17.09 24.83
CA LEU A 425 -15.45 -17.76 25.12
C LEU A 425 -16.63 -16.79 25.37
N TRP A 426 -16.35 -15.50 25.57
CA TRP A 426 -17.34 -14.45 25.80
C TRP A 426 -17.62 -13.58 24.55
N SER A 427 -16.94 -13.78 23.42
CA SER A 427 -17.09 -12.97 22.21
C SER A 427 -18.52 -12.96 21.66
N ASP A 428 -19.28 -14.02 21.92
CA ASP A 428 -20.69 -14.14 21.52
C ASP A 428 -21.62 -13.25 22.35
N LYS A 429 -21.21 -12.87 23.56
CA LYS A 429 -22.01 -12.04 24.47
C LYS A 429 -21.60 -10.57 24.45
N TYR A 430 -20.33 -10.29 24.22
CA TYR A 430 -19.80 -8.93 24.21
C TYR A 430 -18.86 -8.74 23.03
N ARG A 431 -19.03 -7.63 22.30
CA ARG A 431 -18.14 -7.26 21.20
C ARG A 431 -16.73 -7.01 21.74
N PRO A 432 -15.71 -7.79 21.34
CA PRO A 432 -14.32 -7.58 21.77
C PRO A 432 -13.81 -6.20 21.36
N ARG A 433 -13.06 -5.55 22.26
CA ARG A 433 -12.49 -4.21 22.04
C ARG A 433 -11.06 -4.15 22.57
N LYS A 434 -10.19 -3.40 21.91
CA LYS A 434 -8.87 -3.08 22.47
C LYS A 434 -8.97 -1.94 23.48
N PRO A 435 -8.30 -2.04 24.64
CA PRO A 435 -8.25 -0.95 25.59
C PRO A 435 -7.43 0.21 25.06
N ARG A 436 -7.81 1.43 25.46
CA ARG A 436 -7.05 2.64 25.11
C ARG A 436 -5.86 2.76 26.05
N TYR A 437 -4.74 3.30 25.60
CA TYR A 437 -3.59 3.50 26.47
C TYR A 437 -2.81 4.74 26.10
N PHE A 438 -2.03 5.23 27.05
CA PHE A 438 -1.07 6.30 26.88
C PHE A 438 0.22 5.93 27.60
N ASN A 439 1.17 5.38 26.84
CA ASN A 439 2.43 4.91 27.40
C ASN A 439 3.56 5.89 27.11
N ARG A 440 4.46 6.05 28.08
CA ARG A 440 5.67 6.84 27.94
C ARG A 440 6.89 5.98 28.20
N VAL A 441 7.94 6.22 27.43
CA VAL A 441 9.26 5.64 27.66
C VAL A 441 10.16 6.71 28.25
N HIS A 442 10.74 6.41 29.40
CA HIS A 442 11.73 7.27 30.01
C HIS A 442 13.10 6.93 29.45
N THR A 443 13.66 7.85 28.67
CA THR A 443 14.99 7.72 28.06
C THR A 443 15.95 8.68 28.72
N GLY A 444 17.19 8.27 28.94
CA GLY A 444 18.16 9.17 29.55
C GLY A 444 19.59 8.69 29.37
N PHE A 445 20.52 9.58 29.69
CA PHE A 445 21.94 9.32 29.63
C PHE A 445 22.41 8.53 30.85
N GLU A 446 23.27 7.53 30.62
CA GLU A 446 23.95 6.81 31.69
C GLU A 446 25.43 7.22 31.71
N TRP A 447 25.80 8.10 32.65
CA TRP A 447 27.19 8.53 32.83
C TRP A 447 28.02 7.50 33.62
N ASN A 448 28.26 6.34 33.02
CA ASN A 448 29.19 5.35 33.58
C ASN A 448 30.66 5.79 33.34
N LYS A 449 31.63 5.12 33.99
CA LYS A 449 33.06 5.47 33.88
C LYS A 449 33.60 5.42 32.44
N TYR A 450 33.00 4.58 31.58
CA TYR A 450 33.35 4.47 30.16
C TYR A 450 32.75 5.62 29.33
N ASN A 451 31.49 5.96 29.56
CA ASN A 451 30.82 7.06 28.87
C ASN A 451 31.45 8.41 29.26
N GLN A 452 31.90 8.55 30.50
CA GLN A 452 32.65 9.73 30.96
C GLN A 452 34.01 9.91 30.25
N THR A 453 34.58 8.88 29.61
CA THR A 453 35.85 9.01 28.88
C THR A 453 35.69 9.24 27.38
N HIS A 454 34.48 9.04 26.84
CA HIS A 454 34.21 9.10 25.40
C HIS A 454 33.18 10.15 25.01
N TYR A 455 32.42 10.68 25.96
CA TYR A 455 31.35 11.64 25.75
C TYR A 455 31.50 12.80 26.74
N ASP A 456 31.10 13.98 26.29
CA ASP A 456 31.15 15.23 27.05
C ASP A 456 29.77 15.89 27.09
N MET A 457 29.61 17.01 27.80
CA MET A 457 28.32 17.73 27.88
C MET A 457 27.81 18.18 26.51
N ASP A 458 28.72 18.53 25.60
CA ASP A 458 28.39 19.01 24.24
C ASP A 458 28.18 17.85 23.24
N ASN A 459 28.63 16.64 23.59
CA ASN A 459 28.40 15.41 22.82
C ASN A 459 28.03 14.28 23.78
N PRO A 460 26.80 14.27 24.31
CA PRO A 460 26.38 13.32 25.32
C PRO A 460 26.30 11.89 24.76
N PRO A 461 26.41 10.85 25.62
CA PRO A 461 26.28 9.46 25.19
C PRO A 461 24.89 9.20 24.60
N PRO A 462 24.71 8.12 23.82
CA PRO A 462 23.38 7.72 23.35
C PRO A 462 22.39 7.54 24.52
N LYS A 463 21.16 8.02 24.37
CA LYS A 463 20.10 7.81 25.37
C LYS A 463 19.73 6.34 25.44
N ILE A 464 19.66 5.79 26.65
CA ILE A 464 19.19 4.43 26.89
C ILE A 464 17.83 4.46 27.58
N VAL A 465 17.06 3.38 27.43
CA VAL A 465 15.78 3.24 28.14
C VAL A 465 16.05 3.00 29.62
N GLN A 466 15.52 3.89 30.46
CA GLN A 466 15.67 3.83 31.91
C GLN A 466 14.42 3.32 32.62
N GLY A 467 13.27 3.33 31.96
CA GLY A 467 12.01 2.87 32.52
C GLY A 467 10.83 3.09 31.58
N TYR A 468 9.68 2.57 31.99
CA TYR A 468 8.42 2.68 31.25
C TYR A 468 7.30 3.16 32.18
N LYS A 469 6.36 3.90 31.61
CA LYS A 469 5.12 4.32 32.27
C LYS A 469 3.95 3.91 31.39
N PHE A 470 3.26 2.85 31.77
CA PHE A 470 2.04 2.40 31.12
C PHE A 470 0.83 2.98 31.83
N ASN A 471 -0.10 3.54 31.06
CA ASN A 471 -1.41 3.97 31.54
C ASN A 471 -2.46 3.40 30.58
N ILE A 472 -3.19 2.38 31.03
CA ILE A 472 -4.16 1.65 30.21
C ILE A 472 -5.55 1.89 30.78
N PHE A 473 -6.49 2.22 29.89
CA PHE A 473 -7.83 2.68 30.22
C PHE A 473 -8.85 1.57 29.89
N TYR A 474 -9.64 1.24 30.89
CA TYR A 474 -10.68 0.21 30.87
C TYR A 474 -12.05 0.77 31.30
N PRO A 475 -12.59 1.83 30.66
CA PRO A 475 -13.84 2.49 31.08
C PRO A 475 -15.06 1.54 31.10
N ASP A 476 -15.12 0.61 30.13
CA ASP A 476 -16.26 -0.29 29.92
C ASP A 476 -16.05 -1.67 30.57
N LEU A 477 -15.17 -1.77 31.59
CA LEU A 477 -14.90 -3.05 32.23
C LEU A 477 -16.16 -3.56 32.93
N ILE A 478 -16.66 -4.72 32.51
CA ILE A 478 -17.92 -5.30 33.02
C ILE A 478 -17.78 -5.60 34.51
N ASN A 479 -16.69 -6.26 34.88
CA ASN A 479 -16.39 -6.60 36.26
C ASN A 479 -15.37 -5.63 36.84
N LYS A 480 -15.83 -4.48 37.35
CA LYS A 480 -14.97 -3.47 38.01
C LYS A 480 -14.26 -3.96 39.28
N ASN A 481 -14.71 -5.09 39.83
CA ASN A 481 -14.08 -5.75 40.98
C ASN A 481 -12.84 -6.57 40.58
N THR A 482 -12.70 -6.93 39.30
CA THR A 482 -11.55 -7.68 38.80
C THR A 482 -10.49 -6.68 38.33
N THR A 483 -9.33 -6.71 38.98
CA THR A 483 -8.22 -5.83 38.61
C THR A 483 -7.44 -6.39 37.41
N PRO A 484 -7.08 -5.55 36.42
CA PRO A 484 -6.19 -5.96 35.35
C PRO A 484 -4.85 -6.49 35.88
N GLN A 485 -4.35 -7.54 35.25
CA GLN A 485 -3.10 -8.21 35.56
C GLN A 485 -2.10 -8.04 34.42
N TYR A 486 -0.81 -8.17 34.72
CA TYR A 486 0.24 -8.14 33.72
C TYR A 486 1.14 -9.38 33.83
N PHE A 487 1.68 -9.80 32.69
CA PHE A 487 2.57 -10.95 32.56
C PHE A 487 3.80 -10.53 31.77
N LEU A 488 4.99 -10.88 32.26
CA LEU A 488 6.25 -10.61 31.60
C LEU A 488 6.83 -11.92 31.07
N THR A 489 6.95 -12.02 29.74
CA THR A 489 7.52 -13.21 29.07
C THR A 489 8.76 -12.78 28.28
N PRO A 490 9.96 -13.34 28.56
CA PRO A 490 11.13 -13.08 27.73
C PRO A 490 10.90 -13.48 26.27
N CYS A 491 11.37 -12.67 25.30
CA CYS A 491 11.22 -13.00 23.88
C CYS A 491 12.13 -14.19 23.53
N SER A 492 11.62 -15.14 22.72
CA SER A 492 12.41 -16.27 22.18
C SER A 492 13.55 -15.83 21.28
N ASP A 493 13.33 -14.75 20.52
CA ASP A 493 14.22 -14.36 19.43
C ASP A 493 15.40 -13.52 19.93
N ASN A 494 15.20 -12.76 21.01
CA ASN A 494 16.22 -11.90 21.60
C ASN A 494 16.03 -11.77 23.12
N GLY A 495 17.01 -12.24 23.88
CA GLY A 495 17.01 -12.22 25.34
C GLY A 495 17.10 -10.82 25.97
N ASP A 496 17.51 -9.81 25.21
CA ASP A 496 17.56 -8.41 25.65
C ASP A 496 16.16 -7.76 25.73
N PHE A 497 15.14 -8.41 25.17
CA PHE A 497 13.76 -7.92 25.15
C PHE A 497 12.79 -8.91 25.78
N ALA A 498 11.71 -8.38 26.34
CA ALA A 498 10.61 -9.14 26.92
C ALA A 498 9.28 -8.55 26.46
N THR A 499 8.28 -9.42 26.34
CA THR A 499 6.91 -9.06 26.01
C THR A 499 6.13 -8.87 27.31
N LEU A 500 5.65 -7.65 27.56
CA LEU A 500 4.79 -7.31 28.68
C LEU A 500 3.33 -7.34 28.21
N ARG A 501 2.58 -8.36 28.64
CA ARG A 501 1.16 -8.56 28.30
C ARG A 501 0.26 -8.08 29.44
N PHE A 502 -0.80 -7.34 29.11
CA PHE A 502 -1.85 -6.90 30.03
C PHE A 502 -3.16 -7.62 29.74
N HIS A 503 -3.78 -8.11 30.81
CA HIS A 503 -5.03 -8.86 30.78
C HIS A 503 -6.04 -8.23 31.75
N ALA A 504 -7.21 -7.81 31.26
CA ALA A 504 -8.25 -7.20 32.10
C ALA A 504 -9.54 -8.01 32.20
N GLY A 505 -9.84 -8.82 31.19
CA GLY A 505 -11.10 -9.56 31.06
C GLY A 505 -12.13 -8.84 30.17
N PRO A 506 -13.36 -9.40 30.05
CA PRO A 506 -14.37 -8.92 29.10
C PRO A 506 -14.79 -7.45 29.36
N PRO A 507 -14.99 -6.63 28.32
CA PRO A 507 -14.95 -6.92 26.89
C PRO A 507 -13.58 -6.63 26.24
N TYR A 508 -12.51 -6.49 27.03
CA TYR A 508 -11.22 -6.05 26.55
C TYR A 508 -10.33 -7.21 26.11
N GLU A 509 -9.70 -7.04 24.95
CA GLU A 509 -8.65 -7.94 24.47
C GLU A 509 -7.32 -7.69 25.20
N ASP A 510 -6.52 -8.74 25.31
CA ASP A 510 -5.17 -8.67 25.85
C ASP A 510 -4.27 -7.84 24.92
N ILE A 511 -3.53 -6.90 25.49
CA ILE A 511 -2.54 -6.08 24.77
C ILE A 511 -1.15 -6.39 25.26
N ALA A 512 -0.16 -6.37 24.37
CA ALA A 512 1.23 -6.61 24.74
C ALA A 512 2.19 -5.59 24.12
N PHE A 513 3.26 -5.30 24.85
CA PHE A 513 4.30 -4.37 24.42
C PHE A 513 5.67 -5.03 24.53
N LYS A 514 6.54 -4.73 23.56
CA LYS A 514 7.95 -5.14 23.58
C LYS A 514 8.74 -4.15 24.42
N ILE A 515 9.33 -4.62 25.51
CA ILE A 515 10.13 -3.80 26.43
C ILE A 515 11.53 -4.38 26.60
N VAL A 516 12.46 -3.56 27.08
CA VAL A 516 13.80 -4.04 27.45
C VAL A 516 13.71 -4.99 28.64
N ASN A 517 14.36 -6.15 28.54
CA ASN A 517 14.41 -7.16 29.59
C ASN A 517 15.52 -6.85 30.60
N ARG A 518 15.23 -5.94 31.52
CA ARG A 518 16.12 -5.58 32.64
C ARG A 518 15.36 -5.67 33.96
N GLU A 519 16.08 -5.88 35.06
CA GLU A 519 15.46 -5.94 36.39
C GLU A 519 14.78 -4.62 36.77
N TRP A 520 13.55 -4.71 37.26
CA TRP A 520 12.76 -3.56 37.69
C TRP A 520 13.11 -3.14 39.11
N GLU A 521 13.05 -1.84 39.36
CA GLU A 521 13.16 -1.26 40.68
C GLU A 521 11.77 -1.07 41.30
N PHE A 522 11.40 -1.94 42.23
CA PHE A 522 10.08 -1.95 42.90
C PHE A 522 9.93 -0.91 44.03
N SER A 523 10.82 0.08 44.14
CA SER A 523 10.78 1.06 45.22
C SER A 523 9.81 2.21 44.88
N TYR A 524 8.77 2.39 45.70
CA TYR A 524 7.85 3.53 45.58
C TYR A 524 8.56 4.90 45.63
N LYS A 525 9.64 5.01 46.41
CA LYS A 525 10.46 6.24 46.49
C LYS A 525 11.16 6.59 45.17
N ARG A 526 11.33 5.61 44.28
CA ARG A 526 11.95 5.76 42.97
C ARG A 526 10.95 5.67 41.81
N GLY A 527 9.68 5.91 42.13
CA GLY A 527 8.62 6.07 41.13
C GLY A 527 7.99 4.77 40.64
N PHE A 528 8.20 3.64 41.34
CA PHE A 528 7.41 2.44 41.07
C PHE A 528 5.94 2.68 41.43
N ARG A 529 5.04 2.33 40.52
CA ARG A 529 3.58 2.41 40.72
C ARG A 529 2.92 1.25 40.01
N CYS A 530 2.04 0.54 40.69
CA CYS A 530 1.19 -0.50 40.11
C CYS A 530 -0.17 -0.38 40.80
N GLN A 531 -1.13 0.31 40.17
CA GLN A 531 -2.45 0.55 40.75
C GLN A 531 -3.53 0.62 39.68
N PHE A 532 -4.75 0.20 40.02
CA PHE A 532 -5.94 0.35 39.20
C PHE A 532 -6.91 1.32 39.91
N GLN A 533 -7.12 2.50 39.35
CA GLN A 533 -8.01 3.52 39.93
C GLN A 533 -8.73 4.28 38.82
N ASN A 534 -10.02 4.59 39.01
CA ASN A 534 -10.84 5.34 38.05
C ASN A 534 -10.85 4.72 36.64
N ASN A 535 -10.89 3.39 36.55
CA ASN A 535 -10.78 2.64 35.30
C ASN A 535 -9.43 2.80 34.57
N ILE A 536 -8.39 3.29 35.25
CA ILE A 536 -7.04 3.46 34.72
C ILE A 536 -6.10 2.50 35.45
N PHE A 537 -5.48 1.61 34.69
CA PHE A 537 -4.38 0.77 35.15
C PHE A 537 -3.05 1.49 34.91
N GLN A 538 -2.38 1.88 36.00
CA GLN A 538 -1.09 2.57 35.99
C GLN A 538 0.01 1.59 36.39
N LEU A 539 0.92 1.30 35.48
CA LEU A 539 2.13 0.53 35.73
C LEU A 539 3.37 1.35 35.35
N TRP A 540 4.04 1.92 36.36
CA TRP A 540 5.24 2.72 36.20
C TRP A 540 6.40 2.04 36.88
N PHE A 541 7.52 1.91 36.19
CA PHE A 541 8.73 1.33 36.74
C PHE A 541 9.98 1.90 36.07
N HIS A 542 11.06 1.91 36.82
CA HIS A 542 12.40 2.16 36.31
C HIS A 542 13.22 0.89 36.42
N PHE A 543 14.26 0.77 35.60
CA PHE A 543 15.23 -0.30 35.71
C PHE A 543 16.21 -0.03 36.85
N LYS A 544 16.61 -1.11 37.55
CA LYS A 544 17.65 -1.01 38.57
C LYS A 544 18.95 -0.52 37.94
N ARG A 545 19.55 0.49 38.55
CA ARG A 545 20.90 0.96 38.20
C ARG A 545 21.93 0.22 39.03
N TYR A 546 22.75 -0.61 38.38
CA TYR A 546 23.88 -1.26 39.04
C TYR A 546 25.05 -0.28 39.09
N ARG A 547 25.45 0.12 40.29
CA ARG A 547 26.70 0.85 40.48
C ARG A 547 27.83 -0.16 40.52
N TYR A 548 28.64 -0.18 39.46
CA TYR A 548 29.90 -0.93 39.48
C TYR A 548 30.81 -0.33 40.55
N ARG A 549 30.97 -1.04 41.67
CA ARG A 549 32.02 -0.78 42.66
C ARG A 549 33.21 -1.65 42.30
N ARG A 550 34.34 -1.01 42.06
CA ARG A 550 35.60 -1.66 41.70
C ARG A 550 36.42 -1.93 42.94
#